data_AF-A0A0K2Y9Y0-F1
#
_entry.id   AF-A0A0K2Y9Y0-F1
#
_cell.length_a   1.000
_cell.length_b   1.000
_cell.length_c   1.000
_cell.angle_alpha   90.00
_cell.angle_beta   90.00
_cell.angle_gamma   90.00
#
_symmetry.space_group_name_H-M   'P 1'
#
loop_
_entity.id
_entity.type
_entity.pdbx_description
1 polymer ?
#
loop_
_entity_poly.entity_id
_entity_poly.type
_entity_poly.pdbx_seq_one_letter_code
_entity_poly.pdbx_strand_id
1 'polypeptide(L)' 'MTITDDAPRAHPSRDPKTRARLARIFGDVLPETTGDERSPEDARDSSSDDWLRRQVPPHHG' A
#
# COMPACT_ATOMS: atom_id res chain seq x y z
N MET A 1 6.71 -22.36 6.02
CA MET A 1 6.82 -21.49 7.20
C MET A 1 5.91 -20.30 6.96
N THR A 2 4.72 -20.31 7.56
CA THR A 2 3.66 -19.32 7.31
C THR A 2 4.02 -18.05 8.08
N ILE A 3 4.39 -16.99 7.38
CA ILE A 3 4.55 -15.67 8.01
C ILE A 3 3.14 -15.10 8.14
N THR A 4 2.57 -15.22 9.33
CA THR A 4 1.39 -14.47 9.73
C THR A 4 1.86 -13.04 10.02
N ASP A 5 1.59 -12.12 9.08
CA ASP A 5 1.72 -10.69 9.30
C ASP A 5 0.57 -10.24 10.22
N ASP A 6 0.74 -10.42 11.53
CA ASP A 6 -0.15 -9.89 12.58
C ASP A 6 0.49 -8.66 13.25
N ALA A 7 1.04 -7.76 12.43
CA ALA A 7 1.37 -6.42 12.92
C ALA A 7 0.05 -5.65 13.10
N PRO A 8 -0.16 -4.94 14.23
CA PRO A 8 -1.35 -4.12 14.38
C PRO A 8 -1.34 -3.07 13.28
N ARG A 9 -2.23 -3.23 12.28
CA ARG A 9 -2.41 -2.27 11.19
C ARG A 9 -2.70 -0.93 11.85
N ALA A 10 -1.76 0.01 11.73
CA ALA A 10 -1.92 1.35 12.27
C ALA A 10 -3.25 1.91 11.75
N HIS A 11 -4.26 1.98 12.63
CA HIS A 11 -5.56 2.48 12.25
C HIS A 11 -5.37 3.94 11.84
N PRO A 12 -5.94 4.37 10.70
CA PRO A 12 -5.84 5.76 10.29
C PRO A 12 -6.31 6.63 11.46
N SER A 13 -5.50 7.64 11.78
CA SER A 13 -5.77 8.54 12.89
C SER A 13 -7.23 9.00 12.84
N ARG A 14 -8.01 8.70 13.89
CA ARG A 14 -9.39 9.19 14.04
C ARG A 14 -9.47 10.71 14.27
N ASP A 15 -8.33 11.40 14.28
CA ASP A 15 -8.24 12.85 14.37
C ASP A 15 -8.84 13.54 13.13
N PRO A 16 -9.85 14.42 13.31
CA PRO A 16 -10.48 15.14 12.21
C PRO A 16 -9.50 15.99 11.39
N LYS A 17 -8.45 16.55 12.01
CA LYS A 17 -7.47 17.38 11.29
C LYS A 17 -6.63 16.53 10.33
N THR A 18 -6.19 15.36 10.77
CA THR A 18 -5.47 14.40 9.94
C THR A 18 -6.33 13.96 8.76
N ARG A 19 -7.62 13.65 8.97
CA ARG A 19 -8.55 13.31 7.89
C ARG A 19 -8.72 14.43 6.88
N ALA A 20 -8.91 15.68 7.34
CA ALA A 20 -9.04 16.84 6.45
C ALA A 20 -7.79 17.10 5.61
N ARG A 21 -6.59 16.85 6.18
CA ARG A 21 -5.32 16.96 5.44
C ARG A 21 -5.20 15.90 4.35
N LEU A 22 -5.63 14.67 4.63
CA LEU A 22 -5.62 13.59 3.64
C LEU A 22 -6.65 13.86 2.53
N ALA A 23 -7.86 14.26 2.88
CA ALA A 23 -8.91 14.62 1.92
C ALA A 23 -8.49 15.75 0.96
N ARG A 24 -7.70 16.73 1.45
CA ARG A 24 -7.12 17.78 0.60
C ARG A 24 -6.23 17.22 -0.51
N ILE A 25 -5.50 16.13 -0.24
CA ILE A 25 -4.50 15.55 -1.16
C ILE A 25 -5.13 14.47 -2.04
N PHE A 26 -5.92 13.59 -1.43
CA PHE A 26 -6.45 12.37 -2.06
C PHE A 26 -7.92 12.48 -2.46
N GLY A 27 -8.63 13.50 -1.98
CA GLY A 27 -10.08 13.63 -2.14
C GLY A 27 -10.88 12.83 -1.11
N ASP A 28 -12.21 12.93 -1.21
CA ASP A 28 -13.17 12.23 -0.35
C ASP A 28 -13.84 11.04 -1.05
N VAL A 29 -13.63 10.88 -2.36
CA VAL A 29 -14.24 9.82 -3.17
C VAL A 29 -13.41 8.55 -3.04
N LEU A 30 -14.06 7.46 -2.60
CA LEU A 30 -13.45 6.14 -2.55
C LEU A 30 -13.65 5.40 -3.87
N PRO A 31 -12.77 4.45 -4.21
CA PRO A 31 -13.01 3.53 -5.32
C PRO A 31 -14.28 2.72 -5.11
N GLU A 32 -14.99 2.40 -6.19
CA GLU A 32 -16.18 1.54 -6.18
C GLU A 32 -15.88 0.10 -5.75
N THR A 33 -14.62 -0.32 -5.86
CA THR A 33 -14.16 -1.67 -5.50
C THR A 33 -13.15 -1.62 -4.37
N THR A 34 -13.20 -2.63 -3.50
CA THR A 34 -12.23 -2.76 -2.41
C THR A 34 -10.91 -3.37 -2.92
N GLY A 35 -9.90 -3.42 -2.05
CA GLY A 35 -8.60 -4.03 -2.41
C GLY A 35 -8.68 -5.53 -2.64
N ASP A 36 -9.58 -6.23 -1.94
CA ASP A 36 -9.82 -7.66 -2.05
C ASP A 36 -10.64 -8.06 -3.29
N GLU A 37 -11.45 -7.14 -3.82
CA GLU A 37 -12.23 -7.36 -5.05
C GLU A 37 -11.43 -7.10 -6.32
N ARG A 38 -10.32 -6.34 -6.25
CA ARG A 38 -9.47 -6.05 -7.41
C ARG A 38 -8.60 -7.23 -7.79
N SER A 39 -8.50 -7.53 -9.09
CA SER A 39 -7.65 -8.60 -9.56
C SER A 39 -6.18 -8.28 -9.27
N PRO A 40 -5.35 -9.26 -8.85
CA PRO A 40 -3.93 -9.04 -8.64
C PRO A 40 -3.19 -8.59 -9.90
N GLU A 41 -3.74 -8.82 -11.10
CA GLU A 41 -3.16 -8.31 -12.35
C GLU A 41 -3.35 -6.78 -12.50
N ASP A 42 -4.44 -6.21 -11.97
CA ASP A 42 -4.66 -4.76 -11.92
C ASP A 42 -3.81 -4.07 -10.83
N ALA A 43 -3.41 -4.83 -9.79
CA ALA A 43 -2.57 -4.34 -8.69
C ALA A 43 -1.06 -4.48 -8.95
N ARG A 44 -0.66 -5.39 -9.84
CA ARG A 44 0.74 -5.61 -10.22
C ARG A 44 1.12 -4.64 -11.33
N ASP A 45 1.45 -3.42 -10.94
CA ASP A 45 2.33 -2.64 -11.80
C ASP A 45 3.67 -3.41 -11.93
N SER A 46 4.05 -3.74 -13.16
CA SER A 46 5.36 -4.35 -13.51
C SER A 46 6.56 -3.69 -12.81
N SER A 47 6.37 -2.43 -12.38
CA SER A 47 7.29 -1.62 -11.60
C SER A 47 7.72 -2.24 -10.25
N SER A 48 6.91 -3.05 -9.59
CA SER A 48 7.20 -3.51 -8.22
C SER A 48 8.42 -4.44 -8.14
N ASP A 49 8.52 -5.35 -9.10
CA ASP A 49 9.60 -6.33 -9.19
C ASP A 49 10.93 -5.67 -9.62
N ASP A 50 10.84 -4.71 -10.54
CA ASP A 50 11.97 -3.89 -10.98
C ASP A 50 12.47 -2.95 -9.88
N TRP A 51 11.57 -2.41 -9.06
CA TRP A 51 11.95 -1.64 -7.89
C TRP A 51 12.72 -2.50 -6.89
N LEU A 52 12.24 -3.72 -6.59
CA LEU A 52 12.89 -4.64 -5.65
C LEU A 52 14.29 -5.03 -6.14
N ARG A 53 14.47 -5.33 -7.43
CA ARG A 53 15.78 -5.61 -8.03
C ARG A 53 16.76 -4.44 -7.89
N ARG A 54 16.27 -3.20 -7.96
CA ARG A 54 17.07 -1.98 -7.75
C ARG A 54 17.45 -1.74 -6.28
N GLN A 55 16.75 -2.38 -5.34
CA GLN A 55 17.08 -2.31 -3.92
C GLN A 55 18.10 -3.38 -3.48
N VAL A 56 18.56 -4.26 -4.38
CA VAL A 56 19.58 -5.26 -4.04
C VAL A 56 20.93 -4.57 -3.83
N PRO A 57 21.55 -4.67 -2.65
CA PRO A 57 22.86 -4.08 -2.39
C PRO A 57 23.95 -4.65 -3.29
N PRO A 58 24.95 -3.84 -3.70
CA PRO A 58 25.97 -4.23 -4.68
C PRO A 58 26.95 -5.32 -4.21
N HIS A 59 26.90 -5.71 -2.93
CA HIS A 59 27.74 -6.74 -2.33
C HIS A 59 26.99 -8.04 -2.03
N HIS A 60 25.89 -8.31 -2.74
CA HIS A 60 25.32 -9.65 -2.77
C HIS A 60 25.99 -10.47 -3.87
N GLY A 61 27.17 -10.99 -3.53
CA GLY A 61 27.93 -11.99 -4.26
C GLY A 61 28.68 -12.87 -3.27
#